data_AF-B9S9M8-F1
#
_entry.id   AF-B9S9M8-F1
#
_cell.length_a   1.000
_cell.length_b   1.000
_cell.length_c   1.000
_cell.angle_alpha   90.00
_cell.angle_beta   90.00
_cell.angle_gamma   90.00
#
_symmetry.space_group_name_H-M   'P 1'
#
loop_
_entity.id
_entity.type
_entity.pdbx_description
1 polymer ?
#
loop_
_entity_poly.entity_id
_entity_poly.type
_entity_poly.pdbx_seq_one_letter_code
_entity_poly.pdbx_strand_id
1 'polypeptide(L)'
;MASEEDDAPIWINDDGPFVVVTDPLDGSRNIDASIPTGTSFGVYKRLVELDHLPQDEKAMLNSLQSGAKLVAAGYVLYSLAIILCSTFGSGTHAFTLDYSTGDFILTHPGIKINPREQAEGRGSDGKHRILPMQPVKLHQRLPLFLGSPEDMEELESYGDVQQKVNPGYEV
;
A
#
# COMPACT_ATOMS: atom_id res chain seq x y z
N MET A 1 -3.64 -13.96 -2.98
CA MET A 1 -4.18 -12.67 -2.54
C MET A 1 -4.06 -12.63 -1.04
N ALA A 2 -3.51 -11.57 -0.47
CA ALA A 2 -3.53 -11.33 0.97
C ALA A 2 -4.47 -10.15 1.26
N SER A 3 -5.30 -10.28 2.28
CA SER A 3 -6.24 -9.25 2.73
C SER A 3 -5.95 -8.89 4.17
N GLU A 4 -6.18 -7.64 4.57
CA GLU A 4 -6.15 -7.22 5.97
C GLU A 4 -7.16 -8.02 6.83
N GLU A 5 -8.30 -8.40 6.23
CA GLU A 5 -9.41 -9.10 6.89
C GLU A 5 -9.24 -10.63 7.01
N ASP A 6 -8.19 -11.21 6.41
CA ASP A 6 -7.96 -12.66 6.37
C ASP A 6 -6.69 -13.04 7.13
N ASP A 7 -6.75 -14.10 7.96
CA ASP A 7 -5.59 -14.60 8.72
C ASP A 7 -4.47 -15.18 7.83
N ALA A 8 -4.81 -15.62 6.62
CA ALA A 8 -3.89 -16.25 5.68
C ALA A 8 -4.20 -15.87 4.23
N PRO A 9 -3.20 -15.79 3.35
CA PRO A 9 -3.43 -15.47 1.95
C PRO A 9 -4.10 -16.61 1.20
N ILE A 10 -5.00 -16.26 0.30
CA ILE A 10 -5.75 -17.19 -0.54
C ILE A 10 -5.02 -17.38 -1.87
N TRP A 11 -4.75 -18.62 -2.24
CA TRP A 11 -4.29 -18.96 -3.58
C TRP A 11 -5.49 -19.08 -4.53
N ILE A 12 -5.58 -18.18 -5.51
CA ILE A 12 -6.76 -18.07 -6.38
C ILE A 12 -6.65 -18.97 -7.61
N ASN A 13 -5.52 -18.92 -8.32
CA ASN A 13 -5.31 -19.64 -9.57
C ASN A 13 -3.82 -19.93 -9.80
N ASP A 14 -3.51 -21.10 -10.36
CA ASP A 14 -2.17 -21.54 -10.72
C ASP A 14 -1.60 -20.89 -11.99
N ASP A 15 -2.41 -20.18 -12.78
CA ASP A 15 -1.95 -19.47 -13.99
C ASP A 15 -1.82 -17.94 -13.79
N GLY A 16 -2.08 -17.45 -12.57
CA GLY A 16 -2.01 -16.04 -12.25
C GLY A 16 -0.56 -15.51 -12.24
N PRO A 17 -0.22 -14.44 -12.99
CA PRO A 17 1.12 -13.86 -13.00
C PRO A 17 1.38 -12.90 -11.83
N PHE A 18 0.35 -12.56 -11.05
CA PHE A 18 0.40 -11.53 -10.02
C PHE A 18 -0.07 -12.02 -8.66
N VAL A 19 0.43 -11.33 -7.64
CA VAL A 19 0.02 -11.45 -6.25
C VAL A 19 -0.55 -10.09 -5.84
N VAL A 20 -1.76 -10.09 -5.29
CA VAL A 20 -2.42 -8.87 -4.80
C VAL A 20 -2.44 -8.90 -3.28
N VAL A 21 -1.99 -7.80 -2.67
CA VAL A 21 -2.18 -7.50 -1.24
C VAL A 21 -3.16 -6.34 -1.14
N THR A 22 -4.11 -6.38 -0.20
CA THR A 22 -5.17 -5.38 -0.13
C THR A 22 -5.63 -5.13 1.30
N ASP A 23 -5.98 -3.88 1.59
CA ASP A 23 -6.91 -3.54 2.64
C ASP A 23 -8.24 -3.22 1.94
N PRO A 24 -9.27 -4.09 2.06
CA PRO A 24 -10.51 -3.92 1.33
C PRO A 24 -11.28 -2.67 1.78
N LEU A 25 -11.15 -2.25 3.04
CA LEU A 25 -11.86 -1.11 3.59
C LEU A 25 -11.09 -0.43 4.74
N ASP A 26 -10.12 0.39 4.35
CA ASP A 26 -9.40 1.27 5.27
C ASP A 26 -10.37 2.31 5.88
N GLY A 27 -10.22 2.51 7.18
CA GLY A 27 -11.08 3.41 7.94
C GLY A 27 -12.49 2.86 8.15
N SER A 28 -12.72 1.55 8.18
CA SER A 28 -14.06 0.96 8.42
C SER A 28 -14.78 1.54 9.65
N ARG A 29 -14.07 1.89 10.72
CA ARG A 29 -14.60 2.57 11.93
C ARG A 29 -15.19 3.97 11.67
N ASN A 30 -14.86 4.59 10.54
CA ASN A 30 -15.28 5.93 10.15
C ASN A 30 -16.62 5.96 9.40
N ILE A 31 -17.15 4.79 9.02
CA ILE A 31 -18.38 4.67 8.22
C ILE A 31 -19.57 5.30 8.94
N ASP A 32 -19.76 4.99 10.23
CA ASP A 32 -20.88 5.51 11.03
C ASP A 32 -20.84 7.03 11.19
N ALA A 33 -19.65 7.63 11.07
CA ALA A 33 -19.44 9.06 11.15
C ALA A 33 -19.48 9.77 9.78
N SER A 34 -19.73 9.04 8.69
CA SER A 34 -19.69 9.57 7.31
C SER A 34 -18.36 10.28 6.99
N ILE A 35 -17.26 9.79 7.59
CA ILE A 35 -15.91 10.26 7.32
C ILE A 35 -15.35 9.45 6.13
N PRO A 36 -14.54 10.04 5.24
CA PRO A 36 -13.97 9.32 4.09
C PRO A 36 -13.26 8.02 4.48
N THR A 37 -13.46 7.01 3.64
CA THR A 37 -12.85 5.67 3.75
C THR A 37 -12.13 5.34 2.45
N GLY A 38 -11.49 4.17 2.36
CA GLY A 38 -10.89 3.78 1.09
C GLY A 38 -10.49 2.32 1.02
N THR A 39 -9.87 1.96 -0.10
CA THR A 39 -9.32 0.63 -0.34
C THR A 39 -7.88 0.81 -0.78
N SER A 40 -6.94 0.17 -0.09
CA SER A 40 -5.53 0.16 -0.50
C SER A 40 -5.19 -1.17 -1.16
N PHE A 41 -4.32 -1.14 -2.18
CA PHE A 41 -3.83 -2.36 -2.80
C PHE A 41 -2.39 -2.23 -3.29
N GLY A 42 -1.70 -3.36 -3.31
CA GLY A 42 -0.38 -3.54 -3.89
C GLY A 42 -0.36 -4.77 -4.79
N VAL A 43 0.35 -4.68 -5.90
CA VAL A 43 0.49 -5.77 -6.86
C VAL A 43 1.96 -6.13 -7.00
N TYR A 44 2.27 -7.39 -6.81
CA TYR A 44 3.58 -7.98 -7.04
C TYR A 44 3.51 -8.96 -8.21
N LYS A 45 4.67 -9.25 -8.80
CA LYS A 45 4.82 -10.43 -9.65
C LYS A 45 4.85 -11.68 -8.78
N ARG A 46 4.28 -12.76 -9.29
CA ARG A 46 4.42 -14.08 -8.70
C ARG A 46 5.89 -14.53 -8.74
N LEU A 47 6.33 -15.12 -7.64
CA LEU A 47 7.60 -15.82 -7.51
C LEU A 47 7.44 -17.24 -8.04
N VAL A 48 7.66 -17.42 -9.34
CA VAL A 48 7.53 -18.71 -10.03
C VAL A 48 8.49 -19.77 -9.50
N GLU A 49 9.61 -19.35 -8.92
CA GLU A 49 10.57 -20.22 -8.27
C GLU A 49 9.97 -20.97 -7.06
N LEU A 50 8.88 -20.47 -6.49
CA LEU A 50 8.20 -21.07 -5.33
C LEU A 50 7.06 -22.04 -5.73
N ASP A 51 6.81 -22.22 -7.02
CA ASP A 51 5.66 -23.00 -7.51
C ASP A 51 5.71 -24.50 -7.12
N HIS A 52 6.90 -24.98 -6.76
CA HIS A 52 7.12 -26.35 -6.28
C HIS A 52 6.65 -26.59 -4.84
N LEU A 53 6.36 -25.54 -4.09
CA LEU A 53 5.94 -25.63 -2.69
C LEU A 53 4.44 -25.93 -2.55
N PRO A 54 4.00 -26.46 -1.39
CA PRO A 54 2.59 -26.59 -1.06
C PRO A 54 1.83 -25.27 -1.19
N GLN A 55 0.53 -25.35 -1.50
CA GLN A 55 -0.30 -24.18 -1.81
C GLN A 55 -0.23 -23.08 -0.75
N ASP A 56 -0.37 -23.45 0.52
CA ASP A 56 -0.42 -22.49 1.62
C ASP A 56 0.95 -21.81 1.81
N GLU A 57 2.03 -22.57 1.65
CA GLU A 57 3.40 -22.06 1.78
C GLU A 57 3.76 -21.12 0.62
N LYS A 58 3.46 -21.51 -0.63
CA LYS A 58 3.68 -20.63 -1.79
C LYS A 58 2.83 -19.37 -1.72
N ALA A 59 1.58 -19.46 -1.24
CA ALA A 59 0.70 -18.30 -1.07
C ALA A 59 1.26 -17.32 -0.02
N MET A 60 1.74 -17.84 1.11
CA MET A 60 2.37 -17.05 2.16
C MET A 60 3.63 -16.34 1.66
N LEU A 61 4.60 -17.09 1.12
CA LEU A 61 5.86 -16.52 0.68
C LEU A 61 5.71 -15.53 -0.49
N ASN A 62 4.77 -15.78 -1.40
CA ASN A 62 4.44 -14.82 -2.46
C ASN A 62 3.90 -13.49 -1.93
N SER A 63 3.25 -13.51 -0.77
CA SER A 63 2.66 -12.32 -0.13
C SER A 63 3.68 -11.56 0.73
N LEU A 64 4.78 -12.20 1.13
CA LEU A 64 5.87 -11.60 1.93
C LEU A 64 6.98 -11.03 1.05
N GLN A 65 6.62 -10.21 0.06
CA GLN A 65 7.59 -9.52 -0.78
C GLN A 65 7.90 -8.12 -0.23
N SER A 66 9.17 -7.73 -0.30
CA SER A 66 9.59 -6.35 -0.05
C SER A 66 8.80 -5.36 -0.93
N GLY A 67 8.37 -4.23 -0.37
CA GLY A 67 7.64 -3.18 -1.08
C GLY A 67 8.35 -2.64 -2.32
N ALA A 68 9.68 -2.73 -2.37
CA ALA A 68 10.48 -2.38 -3.55
C ALA A 68 10.20 -3.26 -4.78
N LYS A 69 9.53 -4.41 -4.61
CA LYS A 69 9.13 -5.32 -5.70
C LYS A 69 7.72 -5.05 -6.24
N LEU A 70 7.00 -4.06 -5.71
CA LEU A 70 5.69 -3.68 -6.23
C LEU A 70 5.80 -3.28 -7.70
N VAL A 71 4.91 -3.82 -8.53
CA VAL A 71 4.76 -3.42 -9.94
C VAL A 71 3.62 -2.44 -10.15
N ALA A 72 2.67 -2.43 -9.22
CA ALA A 72 1.65 -1.41 -9.12
C ALA A 72 1.22 -1.26 -7.66
N ALA A 73 0.77 -0.08 -7.29
CA ALA A 73 0.12 0.17 -6.02
C ALA A 73 -0.90 1.29 -6.18
N GLY A 74 -1.89 1.32 -5.30
CA GLY A 74 -2.90 2.35 -5.36
C GLY A 74 -3.80 2.40 -4.13
N TYR A 75 -4.60 3.45 -4.12
CA TYR A 75 -5.62 3.71 -3.12
C TYR A 75 -6.87 4.26 -3.80
N VAL A 76 -8.03 3.71 -3.46
CA VAL A 76 -9.33 4.27 -3.85
C VAL A 76 -9.89 5.02 -2.66
N LEU A 77 -10.10 6.32 -2.79
CA LEU A 77 -10.74 7.16 -1.78
C LEU A 77 -12.25 7.21 -2.05
N TYR A 78 -13.04 6.83 -1.05
CA TYR A 78 -14.49 6.97 -1.04
C TYR A 78 -14.88 8.20 -0.22
N SER A 79 -15.24 9.28 -0.92
CA SER A 79 -15.66 10.55 -0.33
C SER A 79 -16.77 11.16 -1.20
N LEU A 80 -16.92 12.49 -1.18
CA LEU A 80 -17.82 13.23 -2.08
C LEU A 80 -17.60 12.89 -3.57
N ALA A 81 -16.38 12.49 -3.93
CA ALA A 81 -16.06 11.84 -5.18
C ALA A 81 -15.28 10.54 -4.90
N ILE A 82 -15.38 9.57 -5.82
CA ILE A 82 -14.55 8.37 -5.77
C ILE A 82 -13.31 8.62 -6.62
N ILE A 83 -12.14 8.54 -5.98
CA ILE A 83 -10.85 8.84 -6.61
C ILE A 83 -9.95 7.60 -6.50
N LEU A 84 -9.56 7.04 -7.64
CA LEU A 84 -8.51 6.04 -7.73
C LEU A 84 -7.17 6.74 -7.94
N CYS A 85 -6.29 6.67 -6.95
CA CYS A 85 -4.89 7.06 -7.06
C CYS A 85 -4.04 5.81 -7.31
N SER A 86 -3.20 5.80 -8.35
CA SER A 86 -2.37 4.62 -8.67
C SER A 86 -1.01 5.00 -9.25
N THR A 87 -0.04 4.10 -9.08
CA THR A 87 1.28 4.15 -9.70
C THR A 87 1.65 2.79 -10.30
N PHE A 88 2.44 2.84 -11.37
CA PHE A 88 3.00 1.68 -12.08
C PHE A 88 4.54 1.80 -12.22
N GLY A 89 5.17 2.62 -11.38
CA GLY A 89 6.63 2.88 -11.41
C GLY A 89 7.07 4.08 -12.24
N SER A 90 6.14 4.80 -12.88
CA SER A 90 6.43 6.02 -13.65
C SER A 90 5.56 7.19 -13.19
N GLY A 91 5.67 7.53 -11.91
CA GLY A 91 4.85 8.55 -11.26
C GLY A 91 3.47 8.05 -10.83
N THR A 92 2.70 8.96 -10.24
CA THR A 92 1.39 8.69 -9.64
C THR A 92 0.31 9.47 -10.37
N HIS A 93 -0.84 8.84 -10.60
CA HIS A 93 -1.96 9.44 -11.31
C HIS A 93 -3.24 9.25 -10.51
N ALA A 94 -4.14 10.25 -10.54
CA ALA A 94 -5.49 10.08 -10.00
C ALA A 94 -6.56 10.16 -11.08
N PHE A 95 -7.53 9.27 -10.92
CA PHE A 95 -8.69 9.13 -11.76
C PHE A 95 -9.94 9.34 -10.91
N THR A 96 -10.94 10.04 -11.43
CA THR A 96 -12.21 10.27 -10.73
C THR A 96 -13.29 9.45 -11.43
N LEU A 97 -14.11 8.74 -10.65
CA LEU A 97 -15.24 8.00 -11.19
C LEU A 97 -16.30 8.96 -11.73
N ASP A 98 -16.65 8.81 -12.99
CA ASP A 98 -17.82 9.42 -13.59
C ASP A 98 -19.02 8.47 -13.43
N TYR A 99 -19.97 8.84 -12.56
CA TYR A 99 -21.16 8.04 -12.29
C TYR A 99 -22.11 7.89 -13.48
N SER A 100 -22.02 8.76 -14.48
CA SER A 100 -22.89 8.69 -15.65
C SER A 100 -22.46 7.58 -16.62
N THR A 101 -21.16 7.30 -16.69
CA THR A 101 -20.56 6.31 -17.58
C THR A 101 -20.12 5.04 -16.85
N GLY A 102 -19.79 5.15 -15.56
CA GLY A 102 -19.16 4.09 -14.77
C GLY A 102 -17.63 4.02 -14.96
N ASP A 103 -17.04 4.98 -15.67
CA ASP A 103 -15.61 4.98 -16.01
C ASP A 103 -14.78 5.84 -15.04
N PHE A 104 -13.54 5.41 -14.78
CA PHE A 104 -12.53 6.22 -14.11
C PHE A 104 -11.84 7.14 -15.11
N ILE A 105 -12.09 8.44 -15.01
CA ILE A 105 -11.53 9.45 -15.91
C ILE A 105 -10.26 10.02 -15.30
N LEU A 106 -9.17 10.10 -16.08
CA LEU A 106 -7.92 10.72 -15.64
C LEU A 106 -8.15 12.21 -15.35
N THR A 107 -8.04 12.60 -14.09
CA THR A 107 -8.26 13.99 -13.65
C THR A 107 -6.97 14.67 -13.18
N HIS A 108 -6.01 13.91 -12.65
CA HIS A 108 -4.76 14.44 -12.12
C HIS A 108 -3.56 13.59 -12.60
N PRO A 109 -2.97 13.93 -13.76
CA PRO A 109 -1.79 13.22 -14.26
C PRO A 109 -0.52 13.64 -13.51
N GLY A 110 0.33 12.68 -13.14
CA GLY A 110 1.69 12.96 -12.65
C GLY A 110 1.73 13.74 -11.34
N ILE A 111 0.94 13.33 -10.37
CA ILE A 111 0.87 13.93 -9.03
C ILE A 111 2.24 13.90 -8.38
N LYS A 112 2.61 15.03 -7.78
CA LYS A 112 3.80 15.20 -6.95
C LYS A 112 3.39 15.71 -5.58
N ILE A 113 4.08 15.25 -4.53
CA ILE A 113 3.84 15.75 -3.16
C ILE A 113 4.15 17.24 -3.07
N ASN A 114 5.31 17.65 -3.60
CA ASN A 114 5.65 19.06 -3.77
C ASN A 114 5.88 19.34 -5.27
N PRO A 115 5.10 20.25 -5.89
CA PRO A 115 5.27 20.61 -7.30
C PRO A 115 6.64 21.19 -7.63
N ARG A 116 7.36 21.74 -6.64
CA ARG A 116 8.69 22.33 -6.80
C ARG A 116 9.82 21.32 -6.67
N GLU A 117 9.54 20.14 -6.14
CA GLU A 117 10.54 19.08 -5.97
C GLU A 117 10.48 18.07 -7.13
N GLN A 118 11.65 17.52 -7.48
CA GLN A 118 11.73 16.40 -8.43
C GLN A 118 11.56 15.04 -7.76
N ALA A 119 11.67 14.99 -6.43
CA ALA A 119 11.64 13.74 -5.68
C ALA A 119 10.20 13.34 -5.32
N GLU A 120 9.94 12.04 -5.45
CA GLU A 120 8.70 11.42 -5.00
C GLU A 120 8.66 11.38 -3.46
N GLY A 121 7.47 11.18 -2.89
CA GLY A 121 7.31 11.07 -1.44
C GLY A 121 8.21 10.03 -0.81
N ARG A 122 8.56 10.24 0.46
CA ARG A 122 9.36 9.29 1.24
C ARG A 122 8.54 8.66 2.35
N GLY A 123 8.80 7.38 2.59
CA GLY A 123 8.25 6.63 3.70
C GLY A 123 9.33 5.98 4.56
N SER A 124 9.23 6.11 5.88
CA SER A 124 10.20 5.62 6.86
C SER A 124 9.50 5.04 8.10
N ASP A 125 10.14 4.10 8.80
CA ASP A 125 9.74 3.64 10.13
C ASP A 125 10.31 4.53 11.26
N GLY A 126 11.01 5.61 10.86
CA GLY A 126 11.77 6.51 11.73
C GLY A 126 13.28 6.25 11.68
N LYS A 127 13.71 5.08 11.20
CA LYS A 127 15.13 4.67 11.09
C LYS A 127 15.49 4.12 9.72
N HIS A 128 14.58 3.42 9.06
CA HIS A 128 14.76 2.74 7.79
C HIS A 128 13.62 3.09 6.84
N ARG A 129 13.95 3.14 5.55
CA ARG A 129 12.94 3.30 4.48
C ARG A 129 12.04 2.06 4.44
N ILE A 130 10.73 2.27 4.24
CA ILE A 130 9.75 1.18 4.28
C ILE A 130 9.88 0.23 3.08
N LEU A 131 9.98 0.75 1.86
CA LEU A 131 9.90 -0.08 0.66
C LEU A 131 10.98 -1.18 0.61
N PRO A 132 12.27 -0.92 0.94
CA PRO A 132 13.30 -1.97 0.93
C PRO A 132 13.20 -3.01 2.05
N MET A 133 12.35 -2.81 3.06
CA MET A 133 12.23 -3.75 4.17
C MET A 133 11.64 -5.07 3.68
N GLN A 134 12.09 -6.17 4.28
CA GLN A 134 11.58 -7.51 4.05
C GLN A 134 10.56 -7.85 5.15
N PRO A 135 9.27 -8.04 4.82
CA PRO A 135 8.28 -8.53 5.78
C PRO A 135 8.68 -9.91 6.30
N VAL A 136 8.55 -10.14 7.62
CA VAL A 136 8.87 -11.42 8.27
C VAL A 136 7.62 -12.26 8.55
N LYS A 137 6.45 -11.63 8.59
CA LYS A 137 5.15 -12.29 8.78
C LYS A 137 4.03 -11.50 8.11
N LEU A 138 2.93 -12.18 7.83
CA LEU A 138 1.68 -11.52 7.47
C LEU A 138 1.22 -10.66 8.65
N HIS A 139 0.55 -9.55 8.37
CA HIS A 139 0.05 -8.61 9.39
C HIS A 139 1.16 -8.01 10.27
N GLN A 140 2.41 -7.97 9.77
CA GLN A 140 3.48 -7.23 10.44
C GLN A 140 3.13 -5.74 10.47
N ARG A 141 3.09 -5.18 11.67
CA ARG A 141 2.94 -3.74 11.90
C ARG A 141 4.29 -3.09 12.14
N LEU A 142 4.42 -1.84 11.70
CA LEU A 142 5.55 -0.97 11.94
C LEU A 142 5.08 0.49 12.02
N PRO A 143 5.84 1.37 12.69
CA PRO A 143 5.61 2.81 12.59
C PRO A 143 5.69 3.25 11.13
N LEU A 144 4.86 4.22 10.74
CA LEU A 144 4.86 4.75 9.39
C LEU A 144 4.86 6.27 9.42
N PHE A 145 5.91 6.85 8.86
CA PHE A 145 6.03 8.28 8.60
C PHE A 145 6.11 8.47 7.09
N LEU A 146 5.21 9.31 6.55
CA LEU A 146 5.10 9.63 5.12
C LEU A 146 5.12 11.14 4.95
N GLY A 147 5.84 11.63 3.95
CA GLY A 147 5.89 13.07 3.69
C GLY A 147 6.73 13.45 2.47
N SER A 148 6.94 14.77 2.32
CA SER A 148 7.93 15.27 1.38
C SER A 148 9.34 14.81 1.82
N PRO A 149 10.28 14.64 0.89
CA PRO A 149 11.67 14.37 1.22
C PRO A 149 12.26 15.33 2.26
N GLU A 150 11.95 16.62 2.17
CA GLU A 150 12.41 17.64 3.11
C GLU A 150 11.85 17.40 4.53
N ASP A 151 10.54 17.17 4.66
CA ASP A 151 9.91 16.87 5.95
C ASP A 151 10.47 15.58 6.57
N MET A 152 10.73 14.58 5.73
CA MET A 152 11.27 13.31 6.17
C MET A 152 12.73 13.41 6.60
N GLU A 153 13.53 14.26 5.97
CA GLU A 153 14.91 14.55 6.38
C GLU A 153 14.95 15.33 7.69
N GLU A 154 14.05 16.31 7.87
CA GLU A 154 13.88 17.00 9.14
C GLU A 154 13.49 16.02 10.24
N LEU A 155 12.49 15.16 9.99
CA LEU A 155 12.06 14.14 10.93
C LEU A 155 13.22 13.23 11.36
N GLU A 156 13.97 12.70 10.41
CA GLU A 156 15.14 11.83 10.65
C GLU A 156 16.27 12.56 11.41
N SER A 157 16.36 13.90 11.28
CA SER A 157 17.37 14.71 12.00
C SER A 157 17.14 14.76 13.52
N TYR A 158 15.92 14.52 14.00
CA TYR A 158 15.63 14.42 15.44
C TYR A 158 16.19 13.13 16.08
N GLY A 159 16.76 12.23 15.27
CA GLY A 159 17.48 11.04 15.69
C GLY A 159 16.55 9.90 16.09
N ASP A 160 16.12 9.88 17.35
CA ASP A 160 15.48 8.71 17.96
C ASP A 160 13.94 8.69 17.72
N VAL A 161 13.55 8.88 16.46
CA VAL A 161 12.16 8.81 16.02
C VAL A 161 11.72 7.34 16.06
N GLN A 162 10.93 7.02 17.07
CA GLN A 162 10.42 5.67 17.28
C GLN A 162 9.06 5.75 17.97
N GLN A 163 8.18 4.83 17.61
CA GLN A 163 6.92 4.65 18.30
C GLN A 163 7.19 4.10 19.70
N LYS A 164 7.12 4.96 20.73
CA LYS A 164 7.35 4.57 22.13
C LYS A 164 6.20 3.76 22.74
N VAL A 165 4.98 3.94 22.21
CA VAL A 165 3.78 3.24 22.65
C VAL A 165 3.12 2.65 21.41
N ASN A 166 3.12 1.33 21.29
CA ASN A 166 2.30 0.64 20.30
C ASN A 166 0.84 0.70 20.81
N PRO A 167 -0.10 1.34 20.10
CA PRO A 167 -1.46 1.59 20.59
C PRO A 167 -2.35 0.34 20.72
N GLY A 168 -1.78 -0.87 20.79
CA GLY A 168 -2.52 -2.06 21.19
C GLY A 168 -3.59 -2.48 20.19
N TYR A 169 -3.23 -2.57 18.91
CA TYR A 169 -3.95 -3.50 18.04
C TYR A 169 -3.53 -4.91 18.49
N GLU A 170 -4.48 -5.68 19.05
CA GLU A 170 -4.25 -7.08 19.38
C GLU A 170 -3.78 -7.81 18.11
N VAL A 171 -2.72 -8.62 18.27
CA VAL A 171 -2.06 -9.41 17.22
C VAL A 171 -2.64 -10.81 17.26
#